data_AF-A0A7W5ALQ4-F1
#
_entry.id   AF-A0A7W5ALQ4-F1
#
_cell.length_a   1.000
_cell.length_b   1.000
_cell.length_c   1.000
_cell.angle_alpha   90.00
_cell.angle_beta   90.00
_cell.angle_gamma   90.00
#
_symmetry.space_group_name_H-M   'P 1'
#
loop_
_entity.id
_entity.type
_entity.pdbx_description
1 polymer ?
#
loop_
_entity_poly.entity_id
_entity_poly.type
_entity_poly.pdbx_seq_one_letter_code
_entity_poly.pdbx_strand_id
1 'polypeptide(L)' 'MGVHHDHRGHGYGRAITVAAAAALRQMGSSTATVCTPSSNTGAVATYVSAGFDRLLDVADFRRPT' A
#
# COMPACT_ATOMS: atom_id res chain seq x y z
N MET A 1 1.60 -2.11 -4.60
CA MET A 1 2.77 -3.01 -4.66
C MET A 1 2.34 -4.40 -5.10
N GLY A 2 3.10 -5.07 -5.97
CA GLY A 2 2.79 -6.42 -6.44
C GLY A 2 3.76 -7.46 -5.87
N VAL A 3 3.23 -8.62 -5.49
CA VAL A 3 4.03 -9.81 -5.11
C VAL A 3 3.66 -10.94 -6.07
N HIS A 4 4.67 -11.63 -6.58
CA HIS A 4 4.49 -12.80 -7.43
C HIS A 4 3.51 -13.78 -6.77
N HIS A 5 2.62 -14.39 -7.56
CA HIS A 5 1.55 -15.24 -7.04
C HIS A 5 2.08 -16.29 -6.05
N ASP A 6 3.13 -17.00 -6.46
CA ASP A 6 3.71 -18.11 -5.69
C ASP A 6 4.43 -17.66 -4.41
N HIS A 7 4.67 -16.35 -4.26
CA HIS A 7 5.36 -15.77 -3.11
C HIS A 7 4.40 -15.00 -2.19
N ARG A 8 3.08 -15.02 -2.45
CA ARG A 8 2.08 -14.42 -1.56
C ARG A 8 1.98 -15.20 -0.25
N GLY A 9 1.45 -14.58 0.79
CA GLY A 9 1.31 -15.20 2.13
C GLY A 9 2.59 -15.24 2.98
N HIS A 10 3.76 -14.95 2.40
CA HIS A 10 5.05 -15.00 3.10
C HIS A 10 5.46 -13.66 3.76
N GLY A 11 4.59 -12.66 3.75
CA GLY A 11 4.87 -11.35 4.34
C GLY A 11 5.77 -10.41 3.50
N TYR A 12 6.17 -10.81 2.28
CA TYR A 12 7.02 -9.96 1.43
C TYR A 12 6.40 -8.59 1.11
N GLY A 13 5.09 -8.54 0.86
CA GLY A 13 4.39 -7.28 0.62
C GLY A 13 4.53 -6.31 1.80
N ARG A 14 4.39 -6.81 3.03
CA ARG A 14 4.58 -6.03 4.26
C ARG A 14 6.03 -5.58 4.41
N ALA A 15 6.99 -6.49 4.25
CA ALA A 15 8.40 -6.19 4.40
C ALA A 15 8.87 -5.10 3.42
N ILE A 16 8.46 -5.20 2.15
CA ILE A 16 8.79 -4.22 1.12
C ILE A 16 8.12 -2.87 1.42
N THR A 17 6.85 -2.86 1.82
CA THR A 17 6.15 -1.61 2.19
C THR A 17 6.85 -0.89 3.35
N VAL A 18 7.26 -1.62 4.40
CA VAL A 18 7.99 -1.03 5.54
C VAL A 18 9.35 -0.47 5.09
N ALA A 19 10.09 -1.22 4.26
CA ALA A 19 11.36 -0.75 3.72
C ALA A 19 11.20 0.51 2.87
N ALA A 20 10.15 0.59 2.05
CA ALA A 20 9.84 1.78 1.26
C ALA A 20 9.51 2.99 2.14
N ALA A 21 8.70 2.81 3.19
CA ALA A 21 8.40 3.89 4.15
C ALA A 21 9.67 4.37 4.88
N ALA A 22 10.55 3.46 5.28
CA ALA A 22 11.83 3.82 5.89
C ALA A 22 12.73 4.61 4.92
N ALA A 23 12.80 4.20 3.65
CA ALA A 23 13.55 4.93 2.62
C ALA A 23 12.98 6.34 2.40
N LEU A 24 11.65 6.49 2.33
CA LEU A 24 11.00 7.80 2.22
C LEU A 24 11.35 8.71 3.40
N ARG A 25 11.35 8.17 4.63
CA ARG A 25 11.75 8.93 5.83
C ARG A 25 13.22 9.37 5.79
N GLN A 26 14.12 8.51 5.32
CA GLN A 26 15.54 8.87 5.16
C GLN A 26 15.73 10.00 4.13
N MET A 27 14.87 10.08 3.12
CA MET A 27 14.84 11.18 2.16
C MET A 27 14.13 12.45 2.67
N GLY A 28 13.72 12.49 3.95
CA GLY A 28 13.10 13.66 4.56
C GLY A 28 11.57 13.69 4.50
N SER A 29 10.92 12.61 4.07
CA SER A 29 9.45 12.54 4.09
C SER A 29 8.94 12.43 5.52
N SER A 30 7.93 13.22 5.87
CA SER A 30 7.23 13.14 7.15
C SER A 30 6.14 12.06 7.17
N THR A 31 5.65 11.66 5.98
CA THR A 31 4.58 10.66 5.83
C THR A 31 4.71 9.88 4.53
N ALA A 32 3.98 8.77 4.44
CA ALA A 32 3.80 7.99 3.22
C ALA A 32 2.32 7.64 3.07
N THR A 33 1.76 7.88 1.88
CA THR A 33 0.37 7.57 1.56
C THR A 33 0.32 6.64 0.36
N VAL A 34 -0.58 5.66 0.41
CA VAL A 34 -0.85 4.74 -0.71
C VAL A 34 -2.32 4.83 -1.10
N CYS A 35 -2.58 4.86 -2.40
CA CYS A 35 -3.93 4.70 -2.93
C CYS A 35 -4.08 3.28 -3.46
N THR A 36 -5.18 2.63 -3.13
CA THR A 36 -5.46 1.25 -3.57
C THR A 36 -6.97 1.08 -3.68
N PRO A 37 -7.47 0.47 -4.77
CA PRO A 37 -8.89 0.18 -4.90
C PRO A 37 -9.37 -0.60 -3.67
N SER A 38 -10.47 -0.15 -3.05
CA SER A 38 -10.98 -0.78 -1.82
C SER A 38 -11.43 -2.24 -2.04
N SER A 39 -11.75 -2.60 -3.28
CA SER A 39 -12.01 -3.98 -3.70
C SER A 39 -10.78 -4.90 -3.66
N ASN A 40 -9.56 -4.35 -3.63
CA ASN A 40 -8.33 -5.14 -3.50
C ASN A 40 -8.01 -5.41 -2.02
N THR A 41 -8.82 -6.28 -1.41
CA THR A 41 -8.76 -6.61 0.01
C THR A 41 -7.37 -7.13 0.45
N GLY A 42 -6.68 -7.87 -0.41
CA GLY A 42 -5.32 -8.37 -0.14
C GLY A 42 -4.28 -7.24 -0.05
N ALA A 43 -4.38 -6.23 -0.93
CA ALA A 43 -3.53 -5.06 -0.85
C ALA A 43 -3.86 -4.21 0.38
N VAL A 44 -5.15 -3.98 0.68
CA VAL A 44 -5.57 -3.27 1.90
C VAL A 44 -5.01 -3.94 3.14
N ALA A 45 -5.17 -5.25 3.28
CA ALA A 45 -4.63 -6.01 4.41
C ALA A 45 -3.09 -5.92 4.49
N THR A 46 -2.40 -5.89 3.34
CA THR A 46 -0.95 -5.72 3.28
C THR A 46 -0.52 -4.38 3.88
N TYR A 47 -1.13 -3.26 3.47
CA TYR A 47 -0.75 -1.94 3.99
C TYR A 47 -1.13 -1.76 5.47
N VAL A 48 -2.30 -2.25 5.88
CA VAL A 48 -2.70 -2.24 7.31
C VAL A 48 -1.69 -3.03 8.15
N SER A 49 -1.29 -4.22 7.70
CA SER A 49 -0.26 -5.02 8.40
C SER A 49 1.12 -4.34 8.45
N ALA A 50 1.39 -3.42 7.52
CA ALA A 50 2.61 -2.62 7.47
C ALA A 50 2.55 -1.35 8.36
N GLY A 51 1.43 -1.11 9.05
CA GLY A 51 1.25 0.02 9.96
C GLY A 51 0.66 1.27 9.32
N PHE A 52 0.05 1.16 8.13
CA PHE A 52 -0.70 2.26 7.52
C PHE A 52 -2.12 2.31 8.09
N ASP A 53 -2.62 3.51 8.33
CA ASP A 53 -4.02 3.73 8.69
C ASP A 53 -4.93 3.65 7.46
N ARG A 54 -6.04 2.92 7.59
CA ARG A 54 -7.09 2.91 6.56
C ARG A 54 -7.94 4.16 6.70
N LEU A 55 -7.87 5.04 5.69
CA LEU A 55 -8.73 6.20 5.57
C LEU A 55 -10.06 5.85 4.88
N LEU A 56 -10.98 6.82 4.82
CA LEU A 56 -12.25 6.68 4.11
C LEU A 56 -12.02 6.40 2.63
N ASP A 57 -12.88 5.57 2.04
CA ASP A 57 -12.87 5.29 0.61
C ASP A 57 -13.21 6.59 -0.17
N VAL A 58 -12.42 6.89 -1.21
CA VAL A 58 -12.61 8.06 -2.09
C VAL A 58 -12.88 7.56 -3.51
N ALA A 59 -13.85 8.18 -4.19
CA ALA A 59 -14.17 7.84 -5.57
C ALA A 59 -13.16 8.45 -6.56
N ASP A 60 -12.62 7.62 -7.44
CA ASP A 60 -11.81 8.07 -8.57
C ASP A 60 -12.72 8.52 -9.72
N PHE A 61 -12.52 9.73 -10.23
CA PHE A 61 -13.28 10.27 -11.37
C PHE A 61 -12.43 10.26 -12.65
N ARG A 62 -13.04 9.84 -13.76
CA ARG A 62 -12.44 9.95 -15.11
C ARG A 62 -13.35 10.77 -16.02
N ARG A 63 -12.75 11.53 -16.95
CA ARG A 63 -13.54 12.18 -18.00
C ARG A 63 -14.04 11.13 -19.00
N PRO A 64 -15.26 11.28 -19.56
CA PRO A 64 -15.71 10.45 -20.68
C PRO A 64 -14.74 10.59 -21.85
N THR A 65 -14.43 9.48 -22.50
CA THR A 65 -13.72 9.40 -23.79
C THR A 65 -14.71 9.50 -24.93
#